data_AF-A0ABD5WJF8-F1
#
_entry.id   AF-A0ABD5WJF8-F1
#
_cell.length_a   1.000
_cell.length_b   1.000
_cell.length_c   1.000
_cell.angle_alpha   90.00
_cell.angle_beta   90.00
_cell.angle_gamma   90.00
#
_symmetry.space_group_name_H-M   'P 1'
#
loop_
_entity.id
_entity.type
_entity.pdbx_description
1 polymer ?
#
loop_
_entity_poly.entity_id
_entity_poly.type
_entity_poly.pdbx_seq_one_letter_code
_entity_poly.pdbx_strand_id
1 'polypeptide(L)'
;MTSLDGAARSLGRVGRGMTLAARTVLPVDTNPVPADWTHVTKVDPENAKKLPLLYPVYLRHTSAVSVGGSADVTARNTEETFDLLAPASVPVFHEPSGPRHVTPGPASGPTCSPFPRC
;
A
#
# COMPACT_ATOMS: atom_id res chain seq x y z
N MET A 1 -5.19 33.86 -36.76
CA MET A 1 -5.55 32.79 -35.81
C MET A 1 -4.35 32.21 -35.04
N THR A 2 -3.26 32.97 -34.84
CA THR A 2 -2.00 32.44 -34.28
C THR A 2 -1.69 32.88 -32.84
N SER A 3 -2.37 33.89 -32.31
CA SER A 3 -2.08 34.48 -31.00
C SER A 3 -2.69 33.70 -29.82
N LEU A 4 -3.91 33.19 -30.00
CA LEU A 4 -4.65 32.47 -28.95
C LEU A 4 -4.05 31.09 -28.63
N ASP A 5 -3.55 30.38 -29.64
CA ASP A 5 -2.88 29.08 -29.45
C ASP A 5 -1.53 29.23 -28.73
N GLY A 6 -0.82 30.34 -28.97
CA GLY A 6 0.42 30.69 -28.27
C GLY A 6 0.16 31.00 -26.79
N ALA A 7 -0.89 31.77 -26.49
CA ALA A 7 -1.31 32.06 -25.13
C ALA A 7 -1.72 30.79 -24.36
N ALA A 8 -2.49 29.90 -25.00
CA ALA A 8 -2.89 28.63 -24.41
C ALA A 8 -1.68 27.72 -24.09
N ARG A 9 -0.70 27.66 -24.99
CA ARG A 9 0.52 26.85 -24.79
C ARG A 9 1.40 27.42 -23.67
N SER A 10 1.45 28.74 -23.53
CA SER A 10 2.20 29.42 -22.46
C SER A 10 1.54 29.24 -21.09
N LEU A 11 0.21 29.40 -21.01
CA LEU A 11 -0.58 29.13 -19.81
C LEU A 11 -0.44 27.67 -19.33
N GLY A 12 -0.44 26.71 -20.25
CA GLY A 12 -0.22 25.30 -19.92
C GLY A 12 1.17 25.02 -19.33
N ARG A 13 2.21 25.75 -19.75
CA ARG A 13 3.57 25.62 -19.20
C ARG A 13 3.68 26.27 -17.82
N VAL A 14 3.09 27.45 -17.63
CA VAL A 14 3.06 28.14 -16.33
C VAL A 14 2.27 27.32 -15.30
N GLY A 15 1.12 26.77 -15.69
CA GLY A 15 0.30 25.90 -14.83
C GLY A 15 1.07 24.66 -14.36
N ARG A 16 1.76 23.95 -15.26
CA ARG A 16 2.62 22.81 -14.89
C ARG A 16 3.77 23.22 -13.97
N GLY A 17 4.39 24.38 -14.21
CA GLY A 17 5.43 24.95 -13.34
C GLY A 17 4.93 25.21 -11.92
N MET A 18 3.73 25.80 -11.78
CA MET A 18 3.09 26.00 -10.48
C MET A 18 2.74 24.68 -9.78
N THR A 19 2.27 23.65 -10.49
CA THR A 19 1.94 22.36 -9.87
C THR A 19 3.18 21.63 -9.35
N LEU A 20 4.29 21.69 -10.10
CA LEU A 20 5.58 21.16 -9.63
C LEU A 20 6.10 21.95 -8.44
N ALA A 21 6.15 23.28 -8.53
CA ALA A 21 6.60 24.12 -7.43
C ALA A 21 5.72 23.95 -6.18
N ALA A 22 4.41 23.84 -6.31
CA ALA A 22 3.50 23.55 -5.21
C ALA A 22 3.82 22.22 -4.53
N ARG A 23 4.14 21.15 -5.29
CA ARG A 23 4.53 19.85 -4.73
C ARG A 23 5.90 19.86 -4.05
N THR A 24 6.79 20.77 -4.45
CA THR A 24 8.16 20.83 -3.90
C THR A 24 8.30 21.84 -2.75
N VAL A 25 7.49 22.91 -2.75
CA VAL A 25 7.61 24.04 -1.81
C VAL A 25 6.54 24.00 -0.72
N LEU A 26 5.36 23.42 -0.96
CA LEU A 26 4.38 23.20 0.11
C LEU A 26 4.70 21.87 0.79
N PRO A 27 4.75 21.82 2.14
CA PRO A 27 4.94 20.59 2.90
C PRO A 27 3.62 19.81 2.93
N VAL A 28 3.09 19.47 1.75
CA VAL A 28 1.97 18.56 1.63
C VAL A 28 2.56 17.17 1.65
N ASP A 29 2.42 16.50 2.79
CA ASP A 29 2.72 15.09 2.87
C ASP A 29 1.70 14.33 2.00
N THR A 30 2.16 13.86 0.84
CA THR A 30 1.37 13.06 -0.09
C THR A 30 1.55 11.56 0.15
N ASN A 31 2.21 11.16 1.23
CA ASN A 31 2.44 9.77 1.55
C ASN A 31 1.12 9.09 1.93
N PRO A 32 0.70 8.01 1.24
CA PRO A 32 -0.48 7.24 1.64
C PRO A 32 -0.28 6.47 2.96
N VAL A 33 0.96 6.37 3.45
CA VAL A 33 1.28 5.75 4.74
C VAL A 33 1.12 6.79 5.84
N PRO A 34 0.33 6.50 6.89
CA PRO A 34 0.19 7.41 8.03
C PRO A 34 1.53 7.75 8.67
N ALA A 35 1.75 9.06 8.93
CA ALA A 35 3.01 9.56 9.46
C ALA A 35 3.32 9.09 10.90
N ASP A 36 2.31 8.57 11.61
CA ASP A 36 2.42 8.00 12.95
C ASP A 36 2.82 6.52 12.97
N TRP A 37 2.95 5.88 11.80
CA TRP A 37 3.49 4.51 11.73
C TRP A 37 4.97 4.50 12.08
N THR A 38 5.33 3.77 13.14
CA THR A 38 6.71 3.64 13.62
C THR A 38 7.27 2.23 13.45
N HIS A 39 6.40 1.22 13.28
CA HIS A 39 6.80 -0.18 13.19
C HIS A 39 5.84 -0.99 12.31
N VAL A 40 6.38 -1.77 11.38
CA VAL A 40 5.61 -2.70 10.55
C VAL A 40 6.14 -4.10 10.78
N THR A 41 5.26 -5.02 11.18
CA THR A 41 5.61 -6.42 11.38
C THR A 41 5.37 -7.18 10.10
N LYS A 42 6.38 -7.93 9.62
CA LYS A 42 6.22 -8.81 8.46
C LYS A 42 5.84 -10.22 8.91
N VAL A 43 4.74 -10.74 8.38
CA VAL A 43 4.25 -12.10 8.60
C VAL A 43 4.48 -12.87 7.29
N ASP A 44 5.22 -13.96 7.40
CA ASP A 44 5.55 -14.81 6.27
C ASP A 44 4.57 -16.00 6.24
N PRO A 45 3.78 -16.18 5.16
CA PRO A 45 2.77 -17.23 5.06
C PRO A 45 3.38 -18.63 4.78
N GLU A 46 4.69 -18.73 4.58
CA GLU A 46 5.37 -20.00 4.34
C GLU A 46 5.24 -20.96 5.55
N ASN A 47 4.84 -22.21 5.31
CA ASN A 47 4.63 -23.22 6.35
C ASN A 47 5.89 -23.56 7.17
N ALA A 48 7.07 -23.33 6.59
CA ALA A 48 8.36 -23.50 7.26
C ALA A 48 8.56 -22.48 8.39
N LYS A 49 7.87 -21.32 8.32
CA LYS A 49 7.90 -20.29 9.34
C LYS A 49 6.92 -20.68 10.45
N LYS A 50 7.46 -21.36 11.46
CA LYS A 50 6.69 -21.74 12.65
C LYS A 50 6.47 -20.51 13.53
N LEU A 51 5.35 -19.84 13.32
CA LEU A 51 4.93 -18.72 14.16
C LEU A 51 4.39 -19.24 15.51
N PRO A 52 4.61 -18.50 16.61
CA PRO A 52 4.00 -18.82 17.90
C PRO A 52 2.47 -18.91 17.78
N LEU A 53 1.84 -19.85 18.48
CA LEU A 53 0.38 -20.08 18.37
C LEU A 53 -0.46 -18.79 18.57
N LEU A 54 -0.03 -17.92 19.47
CA LEU A 54 -0.72 -16.67 19.80
C LEU A 54 -0.04 -15.43 19.20
N TYR A 55 0.76 -15.58 18.14
CA TYR A 55 1.41 -14.46 17.47
C TYR A 55 0.45 -13.31 17.10
N PRO A 56 -0.83 -13.53 16.70
CA PRO A 56 -1.72 -12.43 16.34
C PRO A 56 -2.01 -11.47 17.52
N VAL A 57 -1.97 -11.96 18.77
CA VAL A 57 -2.16 -11.13 19.96
C VAL A 57 -1.04 -10.10 20.10
N TYR A 58 0.19 -10.45 19.73
CA TYR A 58 1.33 -9.55 19.83
C TYR A 58 1.34 -8.48 18.73
N LEU A 59 0.60 -8.68 17.63
CA LEU A 59 0.50 -7.72 16.52
C LEU A 59 -0.20 -6.41 16.93
N ARG A 60 -0.91 -6.39 18.05
CA ARG A 60 -1.48 -5.14 18.61
C ARG A 60 -0.43 -4.06 18.93
N HIS A 61 0.85 -4.43 18.98
CA HIS A 61 1.97 -3.53 19.29
C HIS A 61 2.68 -2.99 18.04
N THR A 62 2.21 -3.34 16.83
CA THR A 62 2.73 -2.81 15.57
C THR A 62 1.81 -1.76 14.99
N SER A 63 2.33 -0.85 14.15
CA SER A 63 1.50 0.14 13.44
C SER A 63 0.74 -0.48 12.28
N ALA A 64 1.34 -1.48 11.62
CA ALA A 64 0.71 -2.30 10.59
C ALA A 64 1.40 -3.66 10.43
N VAL A 65 0.77 -4.55 9.68
CA VAL A 65 1.26 -5.89 9.33
C VAL A 65 1.38 -6.02 7.82
N SER A 66 2.56 -6.41 7.34
CA SER A 66 2.78 -6.82 5.95
C SER A 66 2.75 -8.35 5.87
N VAL A 67 1.87 -8.92 5.05
CA VAL A 67 1.86 -10.35 4.73
C VAL A 67 2.66 -10.55 3.46
N GLY A 68 3.73 -11.34 3.53
CA GLY A 68 4.56 -11.63 2.35
C GLY A 68 5.75 -12.48 2.71
N GLY A 69 6.10 -13.40 1.80
CA GLY A 69 7.23 -14.32 1.93
C GLY A 69 8.14 -14.27 0.71
N SER A 70 8.93 -15.31 0.51
CA SER A 70 9.96 -15.36 -0.52
C SER A 70 9.66 -16.39 -1.61
N ALA A 71 9.77 -17.68 -1.28
CA ALA A 71 9.90 -18.75 -2.26
C ALA A 71 8.69 -19.67 -2.32
N ASP A 72 8.00 -19.90 -1.20
CA ASP A 72 6.87 -20.84 -1.09
C ASP A 72 5.57 -20.12 -0.71
N VAL A 73 5.42 -18.90 -1.23
CA VAL A 73 4.18 -18.13 -1.12
C VAL A 73 3.20 -18.68 -2.15
N THR A 74 1.99 -18.99 -1.70
CA THR A 74 0.89 -19.44 -2.56
C THR A 74 -0.34 -18.59 -2.29
N ALA A 75 -1.29 -18.54 -3.24
CA ALA A 75 -2.56 -17.85 -2.99
C ALA A 75 -3.25 -18.40 -1.73
N ARG A 76 -3.28 -19.73 -1.60
CA ARG A 76 -3.89 -20.44 -0.47
C ARG A 76 -3.26 -20.07 0.87
N ASN A 77 -1.94 -20.19 1.03
CA ASN A 77 -1.33 -19.90 2.34
C ASN A 77 -1.38 -18.40 2.69
N THR A 78 -1.44 -17.54 1.68
CA THR A 78 -1.67 -16.11 1.86
C THR A 78 -3.09 -15.86 2.35
N GLU A 79 -4.11 -16.43 1.71
CA GLU A 79 -5.51 -16.35 2.14
C GLU A 79 -5.72 -16.89 3.55
N GLU A 80 -5.19 -18.08 3.85
CA GLU A 80 -5.23 -18.66 5.20
C GLU A 80 -4.56 -17.74 6.24
N THR A 81 -3.48 -17.06 5.87
CA THR A 81 -2.82 -16.07 6.75
C THR A 81 -3.69 -14.83 6.96
N PHE A 82 -4.35 -14.32 5.92
CA PHE A 82 -5.28 -13.20 6.05
C PHE A 82 -6.50 -13.58 6.92
N ASP A 83 -7.03 -14.79 6.79
CA ASP A 83 -8.12 -15.28 7.64
C ASP A 83 -7.73 -15.34 9.11
N LEU A 84 -6.50 -15.82 9.41
CA LEU A 84 -5.94 -15.82 10.76
C LEU A 84 -5.75 -14.41 11.33
N LEU A 85 -5.49 -13.44 10.47
CA LEU A 85 -5.26 -12.04 10.83
C LEU A 85 -6.52 -11.18 10.76
N ALA A 86 -7.65 -11.69 10.27
CA ALA A 86 -8.91 -10.95 10.17
C ALA A 86 -9.36 -10.30 11.50
N PRO A 87 -9.12 -10.89 12.69
CA PRO A 87 -9.43 -10.24 13.97
C PRO A 87 -8.43 -9.17 14.42
N ALA A 88 -7.33 -8.93 13.68
CA ALA A 88 -6.31 -7.97 14.09
C ALA A 88 -6.87 -6.55 14.09
N SER A 89 -6.55 -5.79 15.14
CA SER A 89 -6.98 -4.39 15.28
C SER A 89 -6.11 -3.39 14.50
N VAL A 90 -5.09 -3.87 13.80
CA VAL A 90 -4.10 -3.08 13.06
C VAL A 90 -4.22 -3.36 11.57
N PRO A 91 -3.91 -2.40 10.69
CA PRO A 91 -3.97 -2.62 9.24
C PRO A 91 -3.09 -3.80 8.80
N VAL A 92 -3.64 -4.67 7.96
CA VAL A 92 -2.94 -5.79 7.34
C VAL A 92 -2.96 -5.60 5.84
N PHE A 93 -1.80 -5.70 5.18
CA PHE A 93 -1.67 -5.55 3.73
C PHE A 93 -0.78 -6.62 3.12
N HIS A 94 -0.92 -6.85 1.82
CA HIS A 94 -0.16 -7.85 1.08
C HIS A 94 1.10 -7.22 0.45
N GLU A 95 2.24 -7.88 0.59
CA GLU A 95 3.47 -7.66 -0.16
C GLU A 95 3.70 -8.84 -1.14
N PRO A 96 3.21 -8.74 -2.40
CA PRO A 96 3.31 -9.81 -3.36
C PRO A 96 4.78 -10.02 -3.78
N SER A 97 5.30 -11.23 -3.59
CA SER A 97 6.67 -11.59 -4.00
C SER A 97 6.80 -11.94 -5.48
N GLY A 98 5.69 -12.02 -6.22
CA GLY A 98 5.67 -12.23 -7.66
C GLY A 98 4.29 -11.99 -8.28
N PRO A 99 4.19 -11.87 -9.62
CA PRO A 99 2.94 -11.53 -10.30
C PRO A 99 1.78 -12.52 -10.04
N ARG A 100 2.10 -13.79 -9.79
CA ARG A 100 1.10 -14.83 -9.48
C ARG A 100 0.55 -14.74 -8.06
N HIS A 101 1.19 -13.95 -7.20
CA HIS A 101 0.78 -13.76 -5.80
C HIS A 101 -0.12 -12.53 -5.67
N VAL A 102 -0.44 -11.82 -6.74
CA VAL A 102 -1.41 -10.72 -6.67
C VAL A 102 -2.81 -11.31 -6.49
N THR A 103 -3.40 -11.16 -5.31
CA THR A 103 -4.80 -11.51 -5.06
C THR A 103 -5.71 -10.48 -5.75
N PRO A 104 -6.70 -10.89 -6.57
CA PRO A 104 -7.64 -9.94 -7.17
C PRO A 104 -8.49 -9.23 -6.10
N GLY A 105 -8.42 -7.90 -6.03
CA GLY A 105 -9.43 -7.04 -5.40
C GLY A 105 -10.35 -6.41 -6.45
N PRO A 106 -11.49 -5.78 -6.08
CA PRO A 106 -12.33 -5.09 -7.06
C PRO A 106 -11.53 -4.01 -7.79
N ALA A 107 -11.39 -4.18 -9.10
CA ALA A 107 -10.60 -3.34 -9.98
C ALA A 107 -11.38 -2.07 -10.38
N SER A 108 -11.13 -0.96 -9.70
CA SER A 108 -11.40 0.38 -10.25
C SER A 108 -10.54 1.46 -9.58
N GLY A 109 -9.29 1.62 -10.04
CA GLY A 109 -8.39 2.74 -9.70
C GLY A 109 -6.92 2.31 -9.59
N PRO A 110 -5.94 3.24 -9.66
CA PRO A 110 -4.51 2.89 -9.60
C PRO A 110 -4.20 2.34 -8.20
N THR A 111 -4.10 1.02 -8.09
CA THR A 111 -4.01 0.31 -6.81
C THR A 111 -2.60 0.36 -6.23
N CYS A 112 -2.33 1.43 -5.50
CA CYS A 112 -1.83 1.33 -4.13
C CYS A 112 -2.89 2.04 -3.29
N SER A 113 -3.94 1.33 -2.87
CA SER A 113 -4.96 1.94 -2.00
C SER A 113 -4.99 1.23 -0.65
N PRO A 114 -4.78 1.96 0.46
CA PRO A 114 -5.11 1.51 1.80
C PRO A 114 -6.63 1.58 1.94
N PHE A 115 -7.34 0.48 1.67
CA PHE A 115 -8.80 0.29 1.81
C PHE A 115 -9.68 1.16 0.85
N PRO A 116 -10.91 0.72 0.47
CA PRO A 116 -12.09 0.62 1.36
C PRO A 116 -12.87 -0.71 1.27
N ARG A 117 -13.49 -1.08 2.41
CA ARG A 117 -14.41 -2.21 2.68
C ARG A 117 -13.78 -3.48 3.29
N CYS A 118 -13.38 -3.36 4.55
CA CYS A 118 -14.20 -3.93 5.62
C CYS A 118 -15.04 -2.80 6.22
#